data_AF-A0A351C9V9-F1
#
_entry.id   AF-A0A351C9V9-F1
#
_cell.length_a   1.000
_cell.length_b   1.000
_cell.length_c   1.000
_cell.angle_alpha   90.00
_cell.angle_beta   90.00
_cell.angle_gamma   90.00
#
_symmetry.space_group_name_H-M   'P 1'
#
loop_
_entity.id
_entity.type
_entity.pdbx_description
1 polymer ?
#
loop_
_entity_poly.entity_id
_entity_poly.type
_entity_poly.pdbx_seq_one_letter_code
_entity_poly.pdbx_strand_id
1 'polypeptide(L)'
;FQLEVTGGVIPDRTYFVDITTETAESRLNIRFGEEKAADRMEQAGGAFFERVRNAYLTLAERHSERVCIIDGSGTESEVENAIWEDLSLYL
;
A
#
# COMPACT_ATOMS: atom_id res chain seq x y z
N PHE A 1 -4.57 -15.47 1.71
CA PHE A 1 -3.66 -15.48 2.87
C PHE A 1 -3.18 -16.90 3.07
N GLN A 2 -1.86 -17.10 3.23
CA GLN A 2 -1.29 -18.43 3.37
C GLN A 2 -1.34 -18.85 4.86
N LEU A 3 -2.51 -19.29 5.32
CA LEU A 3 -2.79 -19.60 6.73
C LEU A 3 -1.85 -20.65 7.31
N GLU A 4 -1.36 -21.57 6.48
CA GLU A 4 -0.37 -22.58 6.90
C GLU A 4 0.97 -21.95 7.31
N VAL A 5 1.37 -20.87 6.66
CA VAL A 5 2.65 -20.17 6.95
C VAL A 5 2.50 -19.28 8.18
N THR A 6 1.32 -18.70 8.39
CA THR A 6 1.07 -17.77 9.51
C THR A 6 0.50 -18.47 10.76
N GLY A 7 0.31 -19.79 10.74
CA GLY A 7 -0.33 -20.51 11.84
C GLY A 7 -1.77 -20.06 12.09
N GLY A 8 -2.48 -19.64 11.04
CA GLY A 8 -3.84 -19.11 11.12
C GLY A 8 -3.94 -17.64 11.57
N VAL A 9 -2.81 -16.98 11.89
CA VAL A 9 -2.82 -15.57 12.27
C VAL A 9 -3.12 -14.71 11.04
N ILE A 10 -4.11 -13.84 11.17
CA ILE A 10 -4.50 -12.85 10.17
C ILE A 10 -4.64 -11.48 10.83
N PRO A 11 -4.34 -10.37 10.13
CA PRO A 11 -4.57 -9.04 10.68
C PRO A 11 -6.07 -8.76 10.81
N ASP A 12 -6.47 -8.15 11.93
CA ASP A 12 -7.84 -7.66 12.13
C ASP A 12 -8.17 -6.50 11.18
N ARG A 13 -7.19 -5.64 10.90
CA ARG A 13 -7.28 -4.53 9.95
C ARG A 13 -6.00 -4.40 9.14
N THR A 14 -6.11 -4.01 7.88
CA THR A 14 -4.99 -3.74 6.97
C THR A 14 -5.32 -2.51 6.15
N TYR A 15 -4.46 -1.50 6.19
CA TYR A 15 -4.59 -0.30 5.36
C TYR A 15 -3.73 -0.46 4.11
N PHE A 16 -4.38 -0.47 2.95
CA PHE A 16 -3.70 -0.40 1.66
C PHE A 16 -3.73 1.05 1.18
N VAL A 17 -2.58 1.73 1.30
CA VAL A 17 -2.42 3.10 0.78
C VAL A 17 -2.20 3.02 -0.73
N ASP A 18 -3.25 3.27 -1.49
CA ASP A 18 -3.22 3.21 -2.94
C ASP A 18 -2.60 4.48 -3.52
N ILE A 19 -1.53 4.31 -4.31
CA ILE A 19 -0.89 5.39 -5.06
C ILE A 19 -0.59 4.90 -6.47
N THR A 20 -0.61 5.82 -7.43
CA THR A 20 -0.15 5.51 -8.79
C THR A 20 1.36 5.27 -8.77
N THR A 21 1.83 4.42 -9.68
CA THR A 21 3.26 4.16 -9.87
C THR A 21 4.03 5.46 -10.14
N GLU A 22 3.45 6.37 -10.93
CA GLU A 22 4.02 7.69 -11.24
C GLU A 22 4.21 8.55 -9.99
N THR A 23 3.19 8.65 -9.13
CA THR A 23 3.30 9.40 -7.87
C THR A 23 4.33 8.77 -6.93
N ALA A 24 4.39 7.43 -6.87
CA ALA A 24 5.38 6.72 -6.07
C ALA A 24 6.82 7.01 -6.54
N GLU A 25 7.07 6.93 -7.85
CA GLU A 25 8.37 7.23 -8.46
C GLU A 25 8.79 8.68 -8.19
N SER A 26 7.87 9.64 -8.37
CA SER A 26 8.11 11.05 -8.06
C SER A 26 8.52 11.27 -6.60
N ARG A 27 7.79 10.68 -5.65
CA ARG A 27 8.08 10.80 -4.21
C ARG A 27 9.43 10.16 -3.84
N LEU A 28 9.76 9.01 -4.44
CA LEU A 28 11.05 8.34 -4.21
C LEU A 28 12.22 9.18 -4.73
N ASN A 29 12.09 9.77 -5.92
CA ASN A 29 13.11 10.64 -6.51
C ASN A 29 13.36 11.89 -5.64
N ILE A 30 12.30 12.50 -5.11
CA ILE A 30 12.42 13.64 -4.18
C ILE A 30 13.15 13.24 -2.89
N ARG A 31 12.84 12.07 -2.34
CA ARG A 31 13.35 11.62 -1.04
C ARG A 31 14.82 11.18 -1.08
N PHE A 32 15.24 10.53 -2.17
CA PHE A 32 16.56 9.88 -2.24
C PHE A 32 17.49 10.45 -3.31
N GLY A 33 17.00 11.31 -4.22
CA GLY A 33 17.81 11.86 -5.31
C GLY A 33 18.48 10.76 -6.17
N GLU A 34 19.67 11.06 -6.69
CA GLU A 34 20.49 10.10 -7.48
C GLU A 34 21.21 9.06 -6.61
N GLU A 35 21.22 9.21 -5.29
CA GLU A 35 21.93 8.30 -4.36
C GLU A 35 21.15 7.01 -4.07
N LYS A 36 19.98 6.81 -4.69
CA LYS A 36 19.21 5.58 -4.50
C LYS A 36 19.91 4.40 -5.18
N ALA A 37 20.65 3.62 -4.40
CA ALA A 37 20.96 2.24 -4.76
C ALA A 37 19.66 1.45 -4.79
N ALA A 38 19.02 1.38 -5.96
CA ALA A 38 17.78 0.65 -6.16
C ALA A 38 18.03 -0.84 -5.85
N ASP A 39 17.24 -1.40 -4.93
CA ASP A 39 17.26 -2.82 -4.66
C ASP A 39 16.67 -3.61 -5.85
N ARG A 40 16.73 -4.94 -5.76
CA ARG A 40 16.22 -5.83 -6.82
C ARG A 40 14.75 -5.55 -7.17
N MET A 41 13.94 -5.16 -6.19
CA MET A 41 12.51 -4.90 -6.36
C MET A 41 12.27 -3.56 -7.05
N GLU A 42 13.06 -2.55 -6.72
CA GLU A 42 12.94 -1.21 -7.32
C GLU A 42 13.44 -1.15 -8.75
N GLN A 43 14.36 -2.05 -9.11
CA GLN A 43 14.80 -2.25 -10.49
C GLN A 43 13.77 -3.01 -11.37
N ALA A 44 12.70 -3.57 -10.79
CA ALA A 44 11.72 -4.35 -11.54
C ALA A 44 10.84 -3.50 -12.50
N GLY A 45 10.84 -2.17 -12.31
CA GLY A 45 10.23 -1.20 -13.22
C GLY A 45 8.71 -1.01 -13.08
N GLY A 46 8.18 0.03 -13.71
CA GLY A 46 6.79 0.46 -13.52
C GLY A 46 5.73 -0.60 -13.82
N ALA A 47 5.89 -1.39 -14.88
CA ALA A 47 4.96 -2.47 -15.22
C ALA A 47 4.89 -3.57 -14.15
N PHE A 48 5.97 -3.80 -13.39
CA PHE A 48 5.93 -4.70 -12.24
C PHE A 48 5.08 -4.10 -11.12
N PHE A 49 5.31 -2.82 -10.79
CA PHE A 49 4.56 -2.13 -9.74
C PHE A 49 3.07 -1.98 -10.05
N GLU A 50 2.69 -1.78 -11.31
CA GLU A 50 1.29 -1.80 -11.72
C GLU A 50 0.62 -3.16 -11.46
N ARG A 51 1.32 -4.26 -11.77
CA ARG A 51 0.79 -5.61 -11.45
C ARG A 51 0.66 -5.82 -9.94
N VAL A 52 1.62 -5.33 -9.17
CA VAL A 52 1.59 -5.39 -7.69
C VAL A 52 0.40 -4.60 -7.16
N ARG A 53 0.20 -3.36 -7.62
CA ARG A 53 -0.95 -2.51 -7.27
C ARG A 53 -2.27 -3.21 -7.57
N ASN A 54 -2.43 -3.74 -8.78
CA ASN A 54 -3.64 -4.46 -9.18
C ASN A 54 -3.91 -5.71 -8.32
N ALA A 55 -2.86 -6.42 -7.91
CA ALA A 55 -2.98 -7.56 -7.00
C ALA A 55 -3.46 -7.13 -5.60
N TYR A 56 -2.98 -6.00 -5.08
CA TYR A 56 -3.46 -5.44 -3.82
C TYR A 56 -4.91 -4.95 -3.90
N LEU A 57 -5.31 -4.31 -5.01
CA LEU A 57 -6.71 -3.92 -5.24
C LEU A 57 -7.62 -5.15 -5.25
N THR A 58 -7.24 -6.20 -5.98
CA THR A 58 -7.97 -7.48 -5.97
C THR A 58 -8.03 -8.10 -4.56
N LEU A 59 -6.97 -7.98 -3.77
CA LEU A 59 -6.94 -8.46 -2.40
C LEU A 59 -7.90 -7.67 -1.51
N ALA A 60 -7.95 -6.35 -1.68
CA ALA A 60 -8.83 -5.46 -0.94
C ALA A 60 -10.30 -5.73 -1.25
N GLU A 61 -10.64 -5.97 -2.53
CA GLU A 61 -11.99 -6.38 -2.94
C GLU A 61 -12.40 -7.72 -2.31
N ARG A 62 -11.50 -8.70 -2.30
CA ARG A 62 -11.77 -10.04 -1.74
C ARG A 62 -11.87 -10.07 -0.21
N HIS A 63 -11.28 -9.09 0.45
CA HIS A 63 -11.18 -9.01 1.91
C HIS A 63 -11.63 -7.65 2.43
N SER A 64 -12.71 -7.11 1.86
CA SER A 64 -13.23 -5.78 2.16
C SER A 64 -13.68 -5.61 3.61
N GLU A 65 -13.90 -6.72 4.32
CA GLU A 65 -14.18 -6.72 5.76
C GLU A 65 -13.02 -6.18 6.61
N ARG A 66 -11.78 -6.29 6.14
CA ARG A 66 -10.58 -5.97 6.94
C ARG A 66 -9.48 -5.23 6.18
N VAL A 67 -9.54 -5.21 4.85
CA VAL A 67 -8.60 -4.44 4.03
C VAL A 67 -9.30 -3.14 3.62
N CYS A 68 -8.84 -2.04 4.20
CA CYS A 68 -9.31 -0.70 3.87
C CYS A 68 -8.38 -0.04 2.85
N ILE A 69 -8.94 0.48 1.77
CA ILE A 69 -8.18 1.25 0.77
C ILE A 69 -8.15 2.70 1.22
N ILE A 70 -6.96 3.27 1.34
CA ILE A 70 -6.73 4.68 1.65
C ILE A 70 -6.17 5.35 0.40
N ASP A 71 -6.76 6.47 0.00
CA ASP A 71 -6.21 7.28 -1.10
C ASP A 71 -4.90 7.92 -0.67
N GLY A 72 -3.80 7.44 -1.22
CA GLY A 72 -2.46 7.94 -0.92
C GLY A 72 -2.03 9.13 -1.78
N SER A 73 -2.87 9.61 -2.70
CA SER A 73 -2.54 10.76 -3.57
C SER A 73 -2.51 12.09 -2.83
N GLY A 74 -3.21 12.17 -1.70
CA GLY A 74 -3.21 13.32 -0.79
C GLY A 74 -1.89 13.53 -0.05
N THR A 75 -1.89 14.57 0.78
CA THR A 75 -0.84 14.90 1.76
C THR A 75 -0.75 13.86 2.87
N GLU A 76 0.37 13.84 3.59
CA GLU A 76 0.57 12.94 4.73
C GLU A 76 -0.53 13.11 5.79
N SER A 77 -0.97 14.34 6.06
CA SER A 77 -2.05 14.62 7.01
C SER A 77 -3.41 14.12 6.53
N GLU A 78 -3.71 14.18 5.23
CA GLU A 78 -4.96 13.63 4.68
C GLU A 78 -4.99 12.11 4.79
N VAL A 79 -3.88 11.44 4.47
CA VAL A 79 -3.73 9.98 4.63
C VAL A 79 -3.83 9.58 6.10
N GLU A 80 -3.18 10.31 6.99
CA GLU A 80 -3.24 10.10 8.44
C GLU A 80 -4.68 10.21 8.96
N ASN A 81 -5.38 11.29 8.61
CA ASN A 81 -6.77 11.50 9.03
C ASN A 81 -7.68 10.38 8.55
N ALA A 82 -7.56 9.96 7.29
CA ALA A 82 -8.36 8.86 6.74
C ALA A 82 -8.15 7.53 7.50
N ILE A 83 -6.90 7.23 7.88
CA ILE A 83 -6.58 6.05 8.69
C ILE A 83 -7.19 6.15 10.09
N TRP A 84 -7.08 7.31 10.74
CA TRP A 84 -7.64 7.51 12.09
C TRP A 84 -9.16 7.47 12.10
N GLU A 85 -9.82 8.04 11.09
CA GLU A 85 -11.28 7.99 10.93
C GLU A 85 -11.74 6.54 10.83
N ASP A 86 -11.14 5.73 9.96
CA ASP A 86 -11.46 4.32 9.81
C ASP A 86 -11.21 3.51 11.10
N LEU A 87 -10.04 3.72 11.73
CA LEU A 87 -9.68 3.03 12.97
C LEU A 87 -10.66 3.35 14.11
N SER A 88 -11.11 4.60 14.20
CA SER A 88 -12.05 5.03 15.24
C SER A 88 -13.45 4.44 15.08
N LEU A 89 -13.85 4.09 13.85
CA LEU A 89 -15.11 3.40 13.56
C LEU A 89 -15.01 1.88 13.78
N TYR A 90 -13.78 1.34 13.72
CA TYR A 90 -13.50 -0.08 13.86
C TYR A 90 -13.39 -0.53 15.33
N LEU A 91 -13.04 0.39 16.26
CA LEU A 91 -12.91 0.17 17.70
C LEU A 91 -14.19 0.52 18.47
#